data_AF-A0A161M4A0-F1
#
_entry.id   AF-A0A161M4A0-F1
#
_cell.length_a   1.000
_cell.length_b   1.000
_cell.length_c   1.000
_cell.angle_alpha   90.00
_cell.angle_beta   90.00
_cell.angle_gamma   90.00
#
_symmetry.space_group_name_H-M   'P 1'
#
loop_
_entity.id
_entity.type
_entity.pdbx_description
1 polymer ?
#
loop_
_entity_poly.entity_id
_entity_poly.type
_entity_poly.pdbx_seq_one_letter_code
_entity_poly.pdbx_strand_id
1 'polypeptide(L)'
;LAVHTSSDHEYVGGALSNPVTALRDPLFYQWLGRLVRIFQFYKSRLPQYTHEELSFHGVDVTDLEVDKLVTYHDNFEFDVSNVVPVTDPKEYTDLRYYARQYRLNHKPYNYKLTVTSDDSKEAFVRVYIGPKYDSEDRELTLEQKRLAFV
;
A
#
# COMPACT_ATOMS: atom_id res chain seq x y z
N LEU A 1 13.44 8.12 40.56
CA LEU A 1 13.75 7.38 39.32
C LEU A 1 14.52 8.33 38.41
N ALA A 2 15.84 8.18 38.33
CA ALA A 2 16.66 9.01 37.47
C ALA A 2 16.42 8.58 36.02
N VAL A 3 15.99 9.52 35.17
CA VAL A 3 15.88 9.29 33.73
C VAL A 3 17.31 9.31 33.18
N HIS A 4 17.84 8.12 32.88
CA HIS A 4 19.11 8.01 32.16
C HIS A 4 18.86 8.49 30.72
N THR A 5 19.48 9.61 30.34
CA THR A 5 19.53 10.03 28.94
C THR A 5 20.55 9.14 28.23
N SER A 6 20.11 8.39 27.22
CA SER A 6 20.96 7.54 26.38
C SER A 6 22.16 8.30 25.83
N SER A 7 23.36 7.71 25.92
CA SER A 7 24.56 8.13 25.16
C SER A 7 24.35 7.91 23.65
N ASP A 8 25.12 8.58 22.79
CA ASP A 8 25.13 8.34 21.32
C ASP A 8 25.39 6.86 20.97
N HIS A 9 26.02 6.12 21.89
CA HIS A 9 26.31 4.68 21.76
C HIS A 9 25.26 3.75 22.40
N GLU A 10 24.30 4.29 23.16
CA GLU A 10 23.26 3.53 23.86
C GLU A 10 21.87 4.00 23.45
N TYR A 11 21.61 4.01 22.15
CA TYR A 11 20.30 4.41 21.62
C TYR A 11 19.22 3.40 22.03
N VAL A 12 18.27 3.83 22.85
CA VAL A 12 17.07 3.06 23.17
C VAL A 12 16.14 3.11 21.96
N GLY A 13 16.21 2.06 21.14
CA GLY A 13 15.42 1.93 19.92
C GLY A 13 13.91 2.01 20.15
N GLY A 14 13.19 2.52 19.15
CA GLY A 14 11.73 2.55 19.12
C GLY A 14 11.19 2.00 17.80
N ALA A 15 9.88 1.76 17.69
CA ALA A 15 9.30 1.26 16.44
C ALA A 15 9.62 2.19 15.25
N LEU A 16 9.67 3.50 15.47
CA LEU A 16 9.95 4.51 14.45
C LEU A 16 11.43 4.68 14.09
N SER A 17 12.36 4.10 14.85
CA SER A 17 13.79 4.35 14.63
C SER A 17 14.39 3.51 13.50
N ASN A 18 13.69 2.46 13.06
CA ASN A 18 14.12 1.58 11.98
C ASN A 18 13.00 1.48 10.91
N PRO A 19 13.31 1.65 9.61
CA PRO A 19 12.31 1.54 8.54
C PRO A 19 11.58 0.19 8.51
N VAL A 20 12.22 -0.90 8.95
CA VAL A 20 11.63 -2.24 9.00
C VAL A 20 10.54 -2.35 10.07
N THR A 21 10.61 -1.54 11.13
CA THR A 21 9.63 -1.54 12.24
C THR A 21 8.67 -0.35 12.21
N ALA A 22 8.99 0.71 11.46
CA ALA A 22 8.23 1.96 11.46
C ALA A 22 6.76 1.78 11.09
N LEU A 23 6.46 0.89 10.14
CA LEU A 23 5.10 0.58 9.70
C LEU A 23 4.23 -0.08 10.79
N ARG A 24 4.82 -0.51 11.91
CA ARG A 24 4.06 -1.11 13.03
C ARG A 24 3.45 -0.07 13.97
N ASP A 25 3.92 1.18 13.92
CA ASP A 25 3.45 2.25 14.80
C ASP A 25 2.41 3.14 14.09
N PRO A 26 1.20 3.31 14.63
CA PRO A 26 0.20 4.23 14.10
C PRO A 26 0.70 5.67 13.91
N LEU A 27 1.65 6.14 14.73
CA LEU A 27 2.24 7.47 14.61
C LEU A 27 2.93 7.67 13.26
N PHE A 28 3.49 6.62 12.67
CA PHE A 28 4.09 6.68 11.33
C PHE A 28 3.07 7.15 10.29
N TYR A 29 1.88 6.54 10.28
CA TYR A 29 0.82 6.89 9.34
C TYR A 29 0.22 8.27 9.61
N GLN A 30 0.12 8.67 10.88
CA GLN A 30 -0.32 10.04 11.24
C GLN A 30 0.66 11.09 10.73
N TRP A 31 1.97 10.87 10.90
CA TRP A 31 3.01 11.74 10.38
C TRP A 31 2.98 11.79 8.85
N LEU A 32 2.92 10.63 8.20
CA LEU A 32 2.83 10.55 6.74
C LEU A 32 1.59 11.27 6.21
N GLY A 33 0.43 11.11 6.85
CA GLY A 33 -0.80 11.82 6.50
C GLY A 33 -0.66 13.34 6.58
N ARG A 34 0.03 13.86 7.62
CA ARG A 34 0.34 15.30 7.72
C ARG A 34 1.26 15.77 6.60
N LEU A 35 2.30 14.99 6.28
CA LEU A 35 3.23 15.31 5.19
C LEU A 35 2.52 15.34 3.83
N VAL A 36 1.73 14.30 3.51
CA VAL A 36 0.95 14.21 2.27
C VAL A 36 -0.02 15.38 2.16
N ARG A 37 -0.65 15.81 3.25
CA ARG A 37 -1.57 16.96 3.25
C ARG A 37 -0.91 18.25 2.76
N ILE A 38 0.36 18.49 3.08
CA ILE A 38 1.13 19.67 2.60
C ILE A 38 1.27 19.60 1.07
N PHE A 39 1.65 18.44 0.53
CA PHE A 39 1.76 18.25 -0.92
C PHE A 39 0.42 18.34 -1.64
N GLN A 40 -0.65 17.83 -1.03
CA GLN A 40 -2.00 17.93 -1.62
C GLN A 40 -2.48 19.39 -1.64
N PHE A 41 -2.15 20.18 -0.62
CA PHE A 41 -2.44 21.61 -0.60
C PHE A 41 -1.68 22.38 -1.70
N TYR A 42 -0.44 21.97 -2.01
CA TYR A 42 0.25 22.51 -3.18
C TYR A 42 -0.42 22.07 -4.49
N LYS A 43 -0.75 20.78 -4.63
CA LYS A 43 -1.41 20.23 -5.83
C LYS A 43 -2.78 20.86 -6.10
N SER A 44 -3.51 21.28 -5.06
CA SER A 44 -4.81 21.96 -5.24
C SER A 44 -4.68 23.35 -5.87
N ARG A 45 -3.47 23.90 -5.99
CA ARG A 45 -3.19 25.18 -6.66
C ARG A 45 -2.73 25.00 -8.11
N LEU A 46 -2.48 23.78 -8.54
CA LEU A 46 -2.14 23.49 -9.93
C LEU A 46 -3.42 23.56 -10.79
N PRO A 47 -3.28 23.91 -12.08
CA PRO A 47 -4.43 23.88 -12.99
C PRO A 47 -5.03 22.47 -13.04
N GLN A 48 -6.35 22.41 -13.08
CA GLN A 48 -7.09 21.16 -13.23
C GLN A 48 -7.04 20.70 -14.68
N TYR A 49 -7.01 19.39 -14.90
CA TYR A 49 -7.12 18.84 -16.26
C TYR A 49 -8.45 19.25 -16.88
N THR A 50 -8.38 19.74 -18.12
CA THR A 50 -9.56 20.07 -18.91
C THR A 50 -10.21 18.80 -19.47
N HIS A 51 -11.46 18.91 -19.90
CA HIS A 51 -12.16 17.79 -20.53
C HIS A 51 -11.41 17.29 -21.78
N GLU A 52 -10.86 18.20 -22.58
CA GLU A 52 -10.11 17.86 -23.80
C GLU A 52 -8.84 17.06 -23.49
N GLU A 53 -8.12 17.43 -22.42
CA GLU A 53 -6.90 16.73 -21.99
C GLU A 53 -7.16 15.32 -21.43
N LEU A 54 -8.35 15.08 -20.88
CA LEU A 54 -8.76 13.76 -20.36
C LEU A 54 -9.52 12.93 -21.39
N SER A 55 -10.13 13.58 -22.38
CA SER A 55 -10.93 12.90 -23.40
C SER A 55 -10.03 12.13 -24.36
N PHE A 56 -10.48 10.93 -24.74
CA PHE A 56 -9.80 10.13 -25.75
C PHE A 56 -10.76 9.86 -26.92
N HIS A 57 -10.71 10.73 -27.92
CA HIS A 57 -11.70 10.76 -29.00
C HIS A 57 -11.76 9.46 -29.83
N GLY A 58 -12.98 8.95 -30.00
CA GLY A 58 -13.29 7.73 -30.73
C GLY A 58 -12.87 6.45 -30.00
N VAL A 59 -12.79 6.50 -28.67
CA VAL A 59 -12.56 5.34 -27.79
C VAL A 59 -13.52 5.42 -26.61
N ASP A 60 -14.37 4.42 -26.47
CA ASP A 60 -15.36 4.33 -25.40
C ASP A 60 -15.22 3.02 -24.63
N VAL A 61 -15.25 3.12 -23.30
CA VAL A 61 -15.33 1.95 -22.42
C VAL A 61 -16.80 1.58 -22.25
N THR A 62 -17.19 0.46 -22.83
CA THR A 62 -18.60 0.01 -22.84
C THR A 62 -18.96 -0.81 -21.62
N ASP A 63 -18.02 -1.62 -21.14
CA ASP A 63 -18.28 -2.53 -20.03
C ASP A 63 -17.00 -2.89 -19.27
N LEU A 64 -17.17 -3.17 -17.98
CA LEU A 64 -16.12 -3.64 -17.08
C LEU A 64 -16.68 -4.75 -16.19
N GLU A 65 -16.27 -5.98 -16.48
CA GLU A 65 -16.58 -7.14 -15.66
C GLU A 65 -15.39 -7.45 -14.76
N VAL A 66 -15.63 -7.68 -13.47
CA VAL A 66 -14.58 -8.05 -12.51
C VAL A 66 -15.02 -9.31 -11.78
N ASP A 67 -14.13 -10.30 -11.76
CA ASP A 67 -14.33 -11.51 -10.97
C ASP A 67 -14.49 -11.19 -9.49
N LYS A 68 -15.08 -12.13 -8.74
CA LYS A 68 -15.30 -11.95 -7.30
C LYS A 68 -13.98 -11.75 -6.55
N LEU A 69 -13.82 -10.60 -5.91
CA LEU A 69 -12.70 -10.31 -5.03
C LEU A 69 -12.89 -11.03 -3.70
N VAL A 70 -12.01 -12.01 -3.40
CA VAL A 70 -12.07 -12.81 -2.17
C VAL A 70 -10.73 -12.80 -1.48
N THR A 71 -10.72 -12.33 -0.23
CA THR A 71 -9.55 -12.37 0.65
C THR A 71 -9.67 -13.49 1.67
N TYR A 72 -8.52 -13.98 2.13
CA TYR A 72 -8.41 -14.99 3.17
C TYR A 72 -7.09 -14.81 3.92
N HIS A 73 -6.93 -15.50 5.05
CA HIS A 73 -5.66 -15.57 5.76
C HIS A 73 -5.00 -16.92 5.46
N ASP A 74 -3.72 -16.90 5.13
CA ASP A 74 -2.93 -18.09 4.86
C ASP A 74 -1.74 -18.21 5.82
N ASN A 75 -1.31 -19.43 6.07
CA ASN A 75 -0.10 -19.68 6.85
C ASN A 75 1.12 -19.39 5.98
N PHE A 76 1.96 -18.49 6.46
CA PHE A 76 3.23 -18.16 5.84
C PHE A 76 4.37 -18.50 6.79
N GLU A 77 5.32 -19.31 6.32
CA GLU A 77 6.51 -19.70 7.07
C GLU A 77 7.73 -18.96 6.55
N PHE A 78 8.55 -18.44 7.46
CA PHE A 78 9.82 -17.80 7.12
C PHE A 78 10.91 -18.19 8.11
N ASP A 79 12.13 -18.27 7.60
CA ASP A 79 13.31 -18.65 8.37
C ASP A 79 13.70 -17.54 9.35
N VAL A 80 13.88 -17.91 10.62
CA VAL A 80 14.29 -17.03 11.73
C VAL A 80 15.53 -17.54 12.44
N SER A 81 16.29 -18.43 11.81
CA SER A 81 17.51 -19.03 12.38
C SER A 81 18.52 -17.98 12.83
N ASN A 82 18.53 -16.82 12.16
CA ASN A 82 19.41 -15.70 12.51
C ASN A 82 19.18 -15.08 13.89
N VAL A 83 18.06 -15.37 14.54
CA VAL A 83 17.76 -14.87 15.88
C VAL A 83 18.37 -15.76 16.96
N VAL A 84 18.74 -17.01 16.62
CA VAL A 84 19.24 -17.97 17.59
C VAL A 84 20.72 -17.69 17.87
N PRO A 85 21.10 -17.41 19.13
CA PRO A 85 22.51 -17.24 19.47
C PRO A 85 23.23 -18.59 19.38
N VAL A 86 24.29 -18.66 18.58
CA VAL A 86 25.18 -19.84 18.50
C VAL A 86 26.55 -19.50 19.10
N THR A 87 27.23 -20.50 19.66
CA THR A 87 28.57 -20.33 20.24
C THR A 87 29.67 -20.65 19.22
N ASP A 88 29.48 -21.69 18.41
CA ASP A 88 30.36 -22.05 17.29
C ASP A 88 29.66 -21.75 15.95
N PRO A 89 30.27 -20.97 15.04
CA PRO A 89 29.74 -20.74 13.70
C PRO A 89 29.38 -22.00 12.91
N LYS A 90 30.00 -23.15 13.21
CA LYS A 90 29.67 -24.44 12.57
C LYS A 90 28.29 -24.98 12.94
N GLU A 91 27.75 -24.62 14.11
CA GLU A 91 26.41 -25.03 14.53
C GLU A 91 25.32 -24.36 13.67
N TYR A 92 25.65 -23.21 13.06
CA TYR A 92 24.70 -22.44 12.26
C TYR A 92 24.25 -23.13 10.98
N THR A 93 25.06 -24.05 10.42
CA THR A 93 24.68 -24.77 9.19
C THR A 93 23.59 -25.81 9.42
N ASP A 94 23.48 -26.31 10.65
CA ASP A 94 22.58 -27.42 10.99
C ASP A 94 21.29 -26.92 11.67
N LEU A 95 21.26 -25.66 12.12
CA LEU A 95 20.10 -25.05 12.77
C LEU A 95 19.17 -24.40 11.74
N ARG A 96 17.93 -24.88 11.70
CA ARG A 96 16.85 -24.27 10.91
C ARG A 96 15.61 -24.07 11.76
N TYR A 97 15.27 -22.81 12.03
CA TYR A 97 14.08 -22.41 12.74
C TYR A 97 13.16 -21.61 11.82
N TYR A 98 11.88 -21.98 11.82
CA TYR A 98 10.85 -21.29 11.05
C TYR A 98 9.81 -20.68 11.98
N ALA A 99 9.44 -19.44 11.70
CA ALA A 99 8.27 -18.81 12.30
C ALA A 99 7.10 -18.92 11.34
N ARG A 100 5.92 -19.26 11.86
CA ARG A 100 4.66 -19.32 11.09
C ARG A 100 3.77 -18.16 11.49
N GLN A 101 3.25 -17.43 10.51
CA GLN A 101 2.33 -16.31 10.71
C GLN A 101 1.14 -16.39 9.74
N TYR A 102 -0.05 -16.04 10.22
CA TYR A 102 -1.19 -15.78 9.34
C TYR A 102 -1.02 -14.46 8.61
N ARG A 103 -1.01 -14.49 7.28
CA ARG A 103 -0.91 -13.31 6.42
C ARG A 103 -2.15 -13.19 5.53
N LEU A 104 -2.57 -11.95 5.29
CA LEU A 104 -3.64 -11.65 4.34
C LEU A 104 -3.20 -12.08 2.92
N ASN A 105 -4.09 -12.78 2.23
CA ASN A 105 -3.95 -13.19 0.84
C ASN A 105 -5.28 -13.05 0.09
N HIS A 106 -5.27 -13.28 -1.22
CA HIS A 106 -6.42 -13.15 -2.10
C HIS A 106 -6.45 -14.27 -3.14
N LYS A 107 -7.64 -14.61 -3.64
CA LYS A 107 -7.77 -15.52 -4.78
C LYS A 107 -7.43 -14.74 -6.07
N PRO A 108 -6.79 -15.39 -7.06
CA PRO A 108 -6.61 -14.79 -8.38
C PRO A 108 -7.97 -14.39 -8.97
N TYR A 109 -8.01 -13.24 -9.64
CA TYR A 109 -9.20 -12.68 -10.26
C TYR A 109 -8.81 -12.01 -11.58
N ASN A 110 -9.72 -11.98 -12.55
CA ASN A 110 -9.56 -11.26 -13.80
C ASN A 110 -10.49 -10.05 -13.84
N TYR A 111 -10.09 -9.05 -14.61
CA TYR A 111 -10.96 -7.95 -15.03
C TYR A 111 -11.00 -7.97 -16.56
N LYS A 112 -12.20 -7.87 -17.12
CA LYS A 112 -12.43 -7.84 -18.56
C LYS A 112 -13.00 -6.48 -18.93
N LEU A 113 -12.22 -5.72 -19.68
CA LEU A 113 -12.58 -4.40 -20.17
C LEU A 113 -13.03 -4.53 -21.62
N THR A 114 -14.26 -4.13 -21.92
CA THR A 114 -14.78 -4.09 -23.30
C THR A 114 -14.71 -2.65 -23.81
N VAL A 115 -13.86 -2.44 -24.81
CA VAL A 115 -13.60 -1.12 -25.41
C VAL A 115 -14.02 -1.11 -26.86
N THR A 116 -14.73 -0.07 -27.28
CA THR A 116 -15.05 0.21 -28.68
C THR A 116 -14.19 1.35 -29.17
N SER A 117 -13.64 1.24 -30.38
CA SER A 117 -12.89 2.33 -30.99
C SER A 117 -13.22 2.49 -32.47
N ASP A 118 -13.26 3.74 -32.91
CA ASP A 118 -13.50 4.12 -34.31
C ASP A 118 -12.29 3.83 -35.20
N ASP A 119 -11.07 3.91 -34.65
CA ASP A 119 -9.81 3.79 -35.39
C ASP A 119 -8.78 2.94 -34.62
N SER A 120 -7.83 2.36 -35.34
CA SER A 120 -6.67 1.70 -34.72
C SER A 120 -5.72 2.73 -34.08
N LYS A 121 -5.70 2.81 -32.75
CA LYS A 121 -4.86 3.73 -31.96
C LYS A 121 -4.11 2.99 -30.85
N GLU A 122 -2.92 3.49 -30.51
CA GLU A 122 -2.18 3.02 -29.33
C GLU A 122 -2.76 3.68 -28.07
N ALA A 123 -2.95 2.90 -27.00
CA ALA A 123 -3.61 3.35 -25.78
C ALA A 123 -2.95 2.78 -24.52
N PHE A 124 -3.00 3.54 -23.44
CA PHE A 124 -2.60 3.09 -22.11
C PHE A 124 -3.84 2.82 -21.26
N VAL A 125 -3.96 1.61 -20.73
CA VAL A 125 -5.00 1.26 -19.75
C VAL A 125 -4.44 1.41 -18.35
N ARG A 126 -5.11 2.20 -17.51
CA ARG A 126 -4.80 2.35 -16.07
C ARG A 126 -6.00 1.95 -15.24
N VAL A 127 -5.79 1.07 -14.26
CA VAL A 127 -6.81 0.58 -13.35
C VAL A 127 -6.46 1.04 -11.95
N TYR A 128 -7.43 1.58 -11.22
CA TYR A 128 -7.28 2.08 -9.86
C TYR A 128 -8.30 1.39 -8.94
N ILE A 129 -7.94 1.19 -7.68
CA ILE A 129 -8.86 0.72 -6.64
C ILE A 129 -9.02 1.77 -5.55
N GLY A 130 -10.25 1.99 -5.09
CA GLY A 130 -10.52 3.00 -4.06
C GLY A 130 -11.83 2.74 -3.32
N PRO A 131 -12.02 3.38 -2.16
CA PRO A 131 -13.24 3.25 -1.38
C PRO A 131 -14.44 3.89 -2.08
N LYS A 132 -15.61 3.26 -1.93
CA LYS A 132 -16.88 3.84 -2.39
C LYS A 132 -17.51 4.76 -1.34
N TYR A 133 -17.44 4.33 -0.08
CA TYR A 133 -18.06 4.99 1.06
C TYR A 133 -17.01 5.42 2.08
N ASP A 134 -17.34 6.44 2.88
CA ASP A 134 -16.56 6.82 4.06
C ASP A 134 -16.90 5.97 5.29
N SER A 135 -16.31 6.30 6.45
CA SER A 135 -16.54 5.59 7.71
C SER A 135 -17.94 5.76 8.29
N GLU A 136 -18.76 6.66 7.74
CA GLU A 136 -20.15 6.92 8.13
C GLU A 136 -21.12 6.43 7.03
N ASP A 137 -20.66 5.56 6.12
CA ASP A 137 -21.41 5.00 4.99
C ASP A 137 -21.94 6.03 3.97
N ARG A 138 -21.32 7.22 3.89
CA ARG A 138 -21.66 8.24 2.89
C ARG A 138 -20.85 8.03 1.63
N GLU A 139 -21.48 8.22 0.47
CA GLU A 139 -20.76 8.10 -0.81
C GLU A 139 -19.75 9.25 -0.98
N LEU A 140 -18.52 8.88 -1.35
CA LEU A 140 -17.45 9.85 -1.56
C LEU A 140 -17.62 10.65 -2.86
N THR A 141 -17.31 11.94 -2.80
CA THR A 141 -17.23 12.80 -3.98
C THR A 141 -16.03 12.44 -4.85
N LEU A 142 -16.01 12.86 -6.13
CA LEU A 142 -14.86 12.62 -7.01
C LEU A 142 -13.56 13.24 -6.46
N GLU A 143 -13.65 14.41 -5.83
CA GLU A 143 -12.50 15.06 -5.19
C GLU A 143 -11.91 14.21 -4.05
N GLN A 144 -12.78 13.61 -3.22
CA GLN A 144 -12.36 12.72 -2.14
C GLN A 144 -11.82 11.40 -2.69
N LYS A 145 -12.51 10.79 -3.67
CA LYS A 145 -12.08 9.54 -4.33
C LYS A 145 -10.70 9.71 -4.97
N ARG A 146 -10.42 10.84 -5.63
CA ARG A 146 -9.11 11.17 -6.21
C ARG A 146 -7.94 11.04 -5.23
N LEU A 147 -8.17 11.34 -3.95
CA LEU A 147 -7.13 11.25 -2.90
C LEU A 147 -6.96 9.83 -2.34
N ALA A 148 -7.94 8.95 -2.56
CA ALA A 148 -8.01 7.62 -1.96
C ALA A 148 -7.78 6.47 -2.96
N PHE A 149 -7.67 6.76 -4.25
CA PHE A 149 -7.30 5.76 -5.26
C PHE A 149 -5.86 5.29 -5.09
N VAL A 150 -5.66 3.98 -5.17
CA VAL A 150 -4.38 3.27 -5.23
C VAL A 150 -4.21 2.65 -6.60
#